data_AF-A0A4U6XJM2-F1
#
_entry.id   AF-A0A4U6XJM2-F1
#
_cell.length_a   1.000
_cell.length_b   1.000
_cell.length_c   1.000
_cell.angle_alpha   90.00
_cell.angle_beta   90.00
_cell.angle_gamma   90.00
#
_symmetry.space_group_name_H-M   'P 1'
#
loop_
_entity.id
_entity.type
_entity.pdbx_description
1 polymer ?
#
loop_
_entity_poly.entity_id
_entity_poly.type
_entity_poly.pdbx_seq_one_letter_code
_entity_poly.pdbx_strand_id
1 'polypeptide(L)'
;MLPARHAYAALSLEQGLVEEAAVAYAEDLGLRPTPKRAHQHPNNVWALHGYHECLVRLGRDAEAGVVKRQLTLAAAEADVDVTSSCFCRVGVSRADTVGRVSGSSCDAC
;
A
#
# COMPACT_ATOMS: atom_id res chain seq x y z
N MET A 1 -3.46 -15.58 8.58
CA MET A 1 -3.20 -16.19 7.26
C MET A 1 -2.98 -15.07 6.26
N LEU A 2 -1.97 -15.16 5.38
CA LEU A 2 -1.79 -14.18 4.32
C LEU A 2 -2.79 -14.49 3.18
N PRO A 3 -3.64 -13.53 2.76
CA PRO A 3 -4.54 -13.75 1.63
C PRO A 3 -3.77 -14.07 0.35
N ALA A 4 -4.11 -15.15 -0.34
CA ALA A 4 -3.41 -15.56 -1.57
C ALA A 4 -3.41 -14.47 -2.64
N ARG A 5 -4.51 -13.70 -2.73
CA ARG A 5 -4.66 -12.59 -3.67
C ARG A 5 -3.71 -11.43 -3.39
N HIS A 6 -3.45 -11.14 -2.13
CA HIS A 6 -2.48 -10.13 -1.74
C HIS A 6 -1.06 -10.50 -2.21
N ALA A 7 -0.65 -11.75 -1.98
CA ALA A 7 0.66 -12.24 -2.44
C ALA A 7 0.79 -12.18 -3.97
N TYR A 8 -0.27 -12.56 -4.69
CA TYR A 8 -0.34 -12.44 -6.15
C TYR A 8 -0.18 -10.98 -6.62
N ALA A 9 -0.95 -10.06 -6.03
CA ALA A 9 -0.90 -8.64 -6.39
C ALA A 9 0.50 -8.03 -6.17
N ALA A 10 1.15 -8.38 -5.06
CA ALA A 10 2.50 -7.89 -4.76
C ALA A 10 3.53 -8.39 -5.77
N LEU A 11 3.49 -9.68 -6.11
CA LEU A 11 4.40 -10.25 -7.10
C LEU A 11 4.17 -9.65 -8.50
N SER A 12 2.91 -9.47 -8.90
CA SER A 12 2.57 -8.81 -10.17
C SER A 12 3.14 -7.39 -10.22
N LEU A 13 3.01 -6.61 -9.13
CA LEU A 13 3.53 -5.25 -9.06
C LEU A 13 5.06 -5.21 -9.15
N GLU A 14 5.74 -6.15 -8.51
CA GLU A 14 7.20 -6.30 -8.58
C GLU A 14 7.68 -6.66 -10.00
N GLN A 15 6.90 -7.43 -10.74
CA GLN A 15 7.18 -7.78 -12.15
C GLN A 15 6.81 -6.66 -13.14
N GLY A 16 6.22 -5.55 -12.67
CA GLY A 16 5.78 -4.43 -13.52
C GLY A 16 4.42 -4.64 -14.18
N LEU A 17 3.67 -5.67 -13.80
CA LEU A 17 2.29 -5.92 -14.23
C LEU A 17 1.34 -5.06 -13.37
N VAL A 18 1.36 -3.75 -13.60
CA VAL A 18 0.74 -2.76 -12.71
C VAL A 18 -0.79 -2.82 -12.77
N GLU A 19 -1.36 -3.00 -13.95
CA GLU A 19 -2.80 -3.10 -14.17
C GLU A 19 -3.39 -4.35 -13.50
N GLU A 20 -2.72 -5.49 -13.66
CA GLU A 20 -3.09 -6.76 -13.02
C GLU A 20 -2.99 -6.66 -11.50
N ALA A 21 -1.92 -6.05 -11.00
CA ALA A 21 -1.75 -5.79 -9.58
C ALA A 21 -2.85 -4.88 -9.04
N ALA A 22 -3.19 -3.79 -9.75
CA ALA A 22 -4.25 -2.88 -9.35
C ALA A 22 -5.61 -3.59 -9.24
N VAL A 23 -5.92 -4.47 -10.21
CA VAL A 23 -7.13 -5.29 -10.20
C VAL A 23 -7.14 -6.22 -8.99
N ALA A 24 -6.04 -6.94 -8.75
CA ALA A 24 -5.95 -7.89 -7.65
C ALA A 24 -6.05 -7.21 -6.28
N TYR A 25 -5.42 -6.04 -6.11
CA TYR A 25 -5.57 -5.24 -4.88
C TYR A 25 -6.99 -4.70 -4.71
N ALA A 26 -7.62 -4.20 -5.76
CA ALA A 26 -9.00 -3.71 -5.67
C ALA A 26 -9.99 -4.83 -5.28
N GLU A 27 -9.77 -6.04 -5.78
CA GLU A 27 -10.54 -7.22 -5.37
C GLU A 27 -10.25 -7.64 -3.92
N ASP A 28 -8.97 -7.63 -3.50
CA ASP A 28 -8.58 -7.93 -2.12
C ASP A 28 -9.20 -6.93 -1.15
N LEU A 29 -9.18 -5.63 -1.46
CA LEU A 29 -9.78 -4.58 -0.64
C LEU A 29 -11.32 -4.57 -0.68
N GLY A 30 -11.94 -5.37 -1.56
CA GLY A 30 -13.39 -5.38 -1.78
C GLY A 30 -13.93 -4.13 -2.49
N LEU A 31 -13.05 -3.37 -3.17
CA LEU A 31 -13.42 -2.25 -4.06
C LEU A 31 -14.00 -2.74 -5.40
N ARG A 32 -13.81 -4.03 -5.71
CA ARG A 32 -14.47 -4.73 -6.81
C ARG A 32 -15.35 -5.88 -6.29
N PRO A 33 -16.49 -6.16 -6.96
CA PRO A 33 -17.47 -7.15 -6.49
C PRO A 33 -17.07 -8.61 -6.74
N THR A 34 -15.95 -8.87 -7.39
CA THR A 34 -15.61 -10.19 -7.97
C THR A 34 -15.23 -11.29 -6.95
N PRO A 35 -14.76 -11.02 -5.72
CA PRO A 35 -14.71 -12.05 -4.68
C PRO A 35 -15.90 -11.98 -3.73
N LYS A 36 -16.37 -13.15 -3.27
CA LYS A 36 -17.30 -13.24 -2.12
C LYS A 36 -16.70 -12.50 -0.92
N ARG A 37 -17.55 -11.90 -0.09
CA ARG A 37 -17.15 -11.08 1.08
C ARG A 37 -16.07 -11.72 1.97
N ALA A 38 -16.10 -13.03 2.15
CA ALA A 38 -15.13 -13.78 2.96
C ALA A 38 -13.67 -13.69 2.45
N HIS A 39 -13.46 -13.28 1.20
CA HIS A 39 -12.14 -13.10 0.60
C HIS A 39 -11.78 -11.62 0.37
N GLN A 40 -12.56 -10.72 0.95
CA GLN A 40 -12.29 -9.28 0.95
C GLN A 40 -11.69 -8.91 2.30
N HIS A 41 -10.64 -8.11 2.28
CA HIS A 41 -9.88 -7.62 3.42
C HIS A 41 -9.86 -6.08 3.38
N PRO A 42 -11.00 -5.42 3.70
CA PRO A 42 -11.05 -3.97 3.76
C PRO A 42 -10.02 -3.42 4.75
N ASN A 43 -9.44 -2.26 4.43
CA ASN A 43 -8.45 -1.57 5.27
C ASN A 43 -7.15 -2.36 5.54
N ASN A 44 -6.84 -3.40 4.76
CA ASN A 44 -5.53 -4.03 4.82
C ASN A 44 -4.45 -3.03 4.38
N VAL A 45 -3.62 -2.59 5.34
CA VAL A 45 -2.59 -1.56 5.15
C VAL A 45 -1.60 -1.91 4.02
N TRP A 46 -1.20 -3.18 3.90
CA TRP A 46 -0.27 -3.63 2.87
C TRP A 46 -0.91 -3.60 1.48
N ALA A 47 -2.17 -4.02 1.38
CA ALA A 47 -2.93 -3.96 0.14
C ALA A 47 -3.23 -2.51 -0.28
N LEU A 48 -3.54 -1.62 0.68
CA LEU A 48 -3.72 -0.19 0.43
C LEU A 48 -2.42 0.45 -0.10
N HIS A 49 -1.26 0.10 0.47
CA HIS A 49 0.02 0.60 0.01
C HIS A 49 0.30 0.19 -1.44
N GLY A 50 0.13 -1.10 -1.76
CA GLY A 50 0.30 -1.60 -3.12
C GLY A 50 -0.69 -1.01 -4.11
N TYR A 51 -1.95 -0.86 -3.71
CA TYR A 51 -2.97 -0.26 -4.56
C TYR A 51 -2.65 1.21 -4.87
N HIS A 52 -2.25 1.99 -3.86
CA HIS A 52 -1.82 3.37 -4.04
C HIS A 52 -0.62 3.48 -5.01
N GLU A 53 0.40 2.63 -4.85
CA GLU A 53 1.55 2.57 -5.77
C GLU A 53 1.11 2.28 -7.21
N CYS A 54 0.17 1.34 -7.40
CA CYS A 54 -0.39 1.05 -8.72
C CYS A 54 -1.13 2.26 -9.31
N LEU A 55 -2.00 2.90 -8.53
CA LEU A 55 -2.79 4.05 -9.00
C LEU A 55 -1.90 5.22 -9.42
N VAL A 56 -0.85 5.51 -8.65
CA VAL A 56 0.13 6.54 -9.00
C VAL A 56 0.86 6.20 -10.31
N ARG A 57 1.31 4.95 -10.47
CA ARG A 57 1.98 4.50 -11.71
C ARG A 57 1.06 4.54 -12.94
N LEU A 58 -0.23 4.31 -12.75
CA LEU A 58 -1.24 4.37 -13.81
C LEU A 58 -1.77 5.79 -14.06
N GLY A 59 -1.29 6.81 -13.33
CA GLY A 59 -1.76 8.20 -13.47
C GLY A 59 -3.20 8.44 -12.99
N ARG A 60 -3.73 7.58 -12.12
CA ARG A 60 -5.09 7.68 -11.56
C ARG A 60 -5.11 8.51 -10.28
N ASP A 61 -4.64 9.75 -10.37
CA ASP A 61 -4.33 10.59 -9.21
C ASP A 61 -5.53 10.89 -8.29
N ALA A 62 -6.71 11.06 -8.87
CA ALA A 62 -7.94 11.31 -8.10
C ALA A 62 -8.25 10.14 -7.16
N GLU A 63 -8.15 8.90 -7.67
CA GLU A 63 -8.35 7.69 -6.89
C GLU A 63 -7.21 7.46 -5.91
N ALA A 64 -5.96 7.69 -6.35
CA ALA A 64 -4.78 7.61 -5.50
C ALA A 64 -4.92 8.52 -4.28
N GLY A 65 -5.44 9.74 -4.45
CA GLY A 65 -5.69 10.67 -3.35
C GLY A 65 -6.69 10.15 -2.31
N VAL A 66 -7.73 9.42 -2.73
CA VAL A 66 -8.69 8.77 -1.82
C VAL A 66 -8.03 7.63 -1.05
N VAL A 67 -7.34 6.75 -1.77
CA VAL A 67 -6.65 5.59 -1.19
C VAL A 67 -5.53 6.03 -0.26
N LYS A 68 -4.81 7.11 -0.58
CA LYS A 68 -3.76 7.67 0.28
C LYS A 68 -4.29 8.06 1.65
N ARG A 69 -5.47 8.67 1.73
CA ARG A 69 -6.09 9.01 3.03
C ARG A 69 -6.42 7.78 3.85
N GLN A 70 -6.96 6.74 3.22
CA GLN A 70 -7.23 5.45 3.87
C GLN A 70 -5.93 4.80 4.35
N LEU A 71 -4.89 4.81 3.51
CA LEU A 71 -3.57 4.31 3.83
C LEU A 71 -2.95 5.05 5.02
N THR A 72 -3.05 6.38 5.08
CA THR A 72 -2.52 7.15 6.20
C THR A 72 -3.17 6.75 7.53
N LEU A 73 -4.49 6.54 7.53
CA LEU A 73 -5.20 6.09 8.73
C LEU A 73 -4.79 4.66 9.13
N ALA A 74 -4.76 3.74 8.18
CA ALA A 74 -4.39 2.34 8.43
C ALA A 74 -2.92 2.19 8.84
N ALA A 75 -2.02 3.01 8.30
CA ALA A 75 -0.60 3.02 8.64
C ALA A 75 -0.35 3.59 10.05
N ALA A 76 -1.18 4.52 10.52
CA ALA A 76 -1.07 5.04 11.89
C ALA A 76 -1.44 3.99 12.96
N GLU A 77 -2.26 3.00 12.60
CA GLU A 77 -2.63 1.87 13.47
C GLU A 77 -1.63 0.70 13.37
N ALA A 78 -0.80 0.66 12.32
CA ALA A 78 0.14 -0.42 12.11
C ALA A 78 1.27 -0.41 13.14
N ASP A 79 1.55 -1.57 13.74
CA ASP A 79 2.68 -1.74 14.67
C ASP A 79 4.05 -1.63 13.99
N VAL A 80 4.08 -1.70 12.66
CA VAL A 80 5.30 -1.68 11.85
C VAL A 80 5.20 -0.61 10.78
N ASP A 81 6.35 -0.03 10.43
CA ASP A 81 6.45 0.91 9.31
C ASP A 81 6.22 0.17 7.98
N VAL A 82 5.15 0.52 7.28
CA VAL A 82 4.74 -0.11 6.02
C VAL A 82 5.33 0.67 4.86
N THR A 83 6.49 0.23 4.37
CA THR A 83 7.23 0.88 3.27
C THR A 83 6.97 0.24 1.91
N SER A 84 6.30 -0.90 1.88
CA SER A 84 6.07 -1.70 0.67
C SER A 84 4.72 -2.39 0.75
N SER A 85 4.25 -2.88 -0.41
CA SER A 85 3.01 -3.63 -0.48
C SER A 85 3.10 -5.06 0.04
N CYS A 86 4.30 -5.60 0.23
CA CYS A 86 4.54 -6.91 0.81
C CYS A 86 5.81 -6.87 1.64
N PHE A 87 5.76 -7.45 2.83
CA PHE A 87 6.93 -7.53 3.72
C PHE A 87 8.11 -8.27 3.07
N CYS A 88 7.84 -9.19 2.15
CA CYS A 88 8.86 -9.94 1.44
C CYS A 88 9.57 -9.15 0.32
N ARG A 89 9.13 -7.92 0.00
CA ARG A 89 9.71 -7.13 -1.09
C ARG A 89 11.16 -6.77 -0.79
N VAL A 90 12.06 -7.22 -1.65
CA VAL A 90 13.49 -6.93 -1.54
C VAL A 90 13.81 -5.66 -2.34
N GLY A 91 14.54 -4.72 -1.74
CA GLY A 91 15.07 -3.54 -2.44
C GLY A 91 14.40 -2.20 -2.18
N VAL A 92 13.48 -2.09 -1.22
CA VAL A 92 12.98 -0.78 -0.77
C VAL A 92 14.05 -0.12 0.11
N SER A 93 14.68 0.92 -0.40
CA SER A 93 15.65 1.73 0.35
C SER A 93 14.88 2.59 1.36
N ARG A 94 15.34 2.70 2.62
CA ARG A 94 14.70 3.52 3.69
C ARG A 94 14.60 5.04 3.38
N ALA A 95 14.97 5.47 2.17
CA ALA A 95 15.05 6.87 1.79
C ALA A 95 13.71 7.48 1.32
N ASP A 96 12.70 6.66 1.02
CA ASP A 96 11.42 7.14 0.45
C ASP A 96 10.39 7.58 1.50
N THR A 97 10.80 7.75 2.76
CA THR A 97 9.93 8.25 3.83
C THR A 97 9.68 9.75 3.67
N VAL A 98 8.68 10.13 2.88
CA VAL A 98 8.11 11.48 2.91
C VAL A 98 7.54 11.74 4.30
N GLY A 99 8.18 12.65 5.04
CA GLY A 99 7.54 13.39 6.13
C GLY A 99 8.05 13.19 7.55
N ARG A 100 9.37 13.06 7.78
CA ARG A 100 9.91 13.31 9.13
C ARG A 100 10.43 14.74 9.21
N VAL A 101 9.63 15.64 9.78
CA VAL A 101 10.05 16.98 10.18
C VAL A 101 11.23 16.81 11.13
N SER A 102 12.42 17.22 10.70
CA SER A 102 13.60 17.28 11.55
C SER A 102 13.40 18.39 12.57
N GLY A 103 12.93 18.03 13.76
CA GLY A 103 13.05 18.84 14.96
C GLY A 103 14.54 19.04 15.25
N SER A 104 15.06 20.18 14.83
CA SER A 104 16.38 20.70 15.17
C SER A 104 16.56 20.65 16.69
N SER A 105 17.54 19.89 17.18
CA SER A 105 18.01 19.99 18.55
C SER A 105 18.54 21.41 18.78
N CYS A 106 17.85 22.18 19.60
CA CYS A 106 18.42 23.37 20.22
C CYS A 106 19.31 22.93 21.39
N ASP A 107 20.58 22.62 21.10
CA ASP A 107 21.67 22.78 22.07
C ASP A 107 22.17 24.21 21.94
N ALA A 108 21.72 25.08 22.85
CA ALA A 108 22.38 26.32 23.20
C ALA A 108 21.92 26.78 24.60
N CYS A 109 22.92 26.85 25.50
CA CYS A 109 22.92 27.34 26.90
C CYS A 109 22.64 26.29 27.98
#